data_AF-A0A3D5XRW1-F1
#
_entry.id   AF-A0A3D5XRW1-F1
#
_cell.length_a   1.000
_cell.length_b   1.000
_cell.length_c   1.000
_cell.angle_alpha   90.00
_cell.angle_beta   90.00
_cell.angle_gamma   90.00
#
_symmetry.space_group_name_H-M   'P 1'
#
loop_
_entity.id
_entity.type
_entity.pdbx_description
1 polymer ?
#
loop_
_entity_poly.entity_id
_entity_poly.type
_entity_poly.pdbx_seq_one_letter_code
_entity_poly.pdbx_strand_id
1 'polypeptide(L)'
;IVVACANCYYFFKDKLDVKVTSIFKKLKELNLGKKIDISNMNIFMPCQDRVKQDWLNDLQDFLPEDYKITNLGQCCGLGASAKIKEPEIYNKLSSQFNNFYEGYIFVYCASCAAVFINAGSPIVKHVLTEILETKENVNKNFTI
;
A
#
# COMPACT_ATOMS: atom_id res chain seq x y z
N ILE A 1 7.15 3.33 -18.66
CA ILE A 1 5.93 3.69 -17.90
C ILE A 1 6.27 3.79 -16.42
N VAL A 2 5.76 4.82 -15.75
CA VAL A 2 5.83 4.95 -14.28
C VAL A 2 4.50 4.47 -13.73
N VAL A 3 4.50 3.54 -12.78
CA VAL A 3 3.27 3.00 -12.18
C VAL A 3 3.21 3.29 -10.69
N ALA A 4 2.03 3.66 -10.22
CA ALA A 4 1.77 4.02 -8.81
C ALA A 4 1.13 2.86 -7.99
N CYS A 5 1.06 1.66 -8.56
CA CYS A 5 0.54 0.47 -7.89
C CYS A 5 1.45 -0.73 -8.11
N ALA A 6 1.77 -1.45 -7.03
CA ALA A 6 2.55 -2.68 -7.07
C ALA A 6 1.92 -3.73 -8.02
N ASN A 7 0.58 -3.85 -8.01
CA ASN A 7 -0.11 -4.76 -8.94
C ASN A 7 0.19 -4.44 -10.40
N CYS A 8 0.13 -3.17 -10.79
CA CYS A 8 0.44 -2.74 -12.15
C CYS A 8 1.91 -3.00 -12.49
N TYR A 9 2.82 -2.76 -11.54
CA TYR A 9 4.24 -3.04 -11.73
C TYR A 9 4.50 -4.52 -12.05
N TYR A 10 4.07 -5.43 -11.18
CA TYR A 10 4.29 -6.86 -11.38
C TYR A 10 3.53 -7.43 -12.57
N PHE A 11 2.39 -6.83 -12.95
CA PHE A 11 1.65 -7.25 -14.14
C PHE A 11 2.35 -6.83 -15.45
N PHE A 12 2.86 -5.59 -15.52
CA PHE A 12 3.37 -5.02 -16.78
C PHE A 12 4.87 -5.17 -16.99
N LYS A 13 5.69 -5.29 -15.93
CA LYS A 13 7.16 -5.17 -16.04
C LYS A 13 7.83 -6.14 -17.01
N ASP A 14 7.25 -7.33 -17.17
CA ASP A 14 7.76 -8.38 -18.05
C ASP A 14 6.89 -8.57 -19.31
N LYS A 15 5.90 -7.69 -19.55
CA LYS A 15 4.91 -7.82 -20.64
C LYS A 15 4.91 -6.69 -21.65
N LEU A 16 5.66 -5.62 -21.39
CA LEU A 16 5.72 -4.45 -22.26
C LEU A 16 7.14 -4.26 -22.77
N ASP A 17 7.27 -3.84 -24.03
CA ASP A 17 8.56 -3.52 -24.66
C ASP A 17 9.18 -2.20 -24.17
N VAL A 18 8.60 -1.60 -23.13
CA VAL A 18 9.06 -0.36 -22.52
C VAL A 18 9.36 -0.58 -21.05
N LYS A 19 10.43 0.06 -20.54
CA LYS A 19 10.80 -0.02 -19.13
C LYS A 19 9.63 0.39 -18.23
N VAL A 20 9.22 -0.51 -17.34
CA VAL A 20 8.24 -0.23 -16.28
C VAL A 20 9.00 0.05 -14.99
N THR A 21 8.69 1.16 -14.32
CA THR A 21 9.33 1.57 -13.07
C THR A 21 8.28 1.96 -12.03
N SER A 22 8.58 1.75 -10.75
CA SER A 22 7.74 2.24 -9.66
C SER A 22 7.76 3.76 -9.59
N ILE A 23 6.71 4.35 -9.00
CA ILE A 23 6.67 5.78 -8.69
C ILE A 23 7.79 6.18 -7.72
N PHE A 24 8.10 5.34 -6.72
CA PHE A 24 9.11 5.66 -5.70
C PHE A 24 10.52 5.74 -6.31
N LYS A 25 10.89 4.78 -7.15
CA LYS A 25 12.13 4.83 -7.90
C LYS A 25 12.22 6.09 -8.76
N LYS A 26 11.11 6.45 -9.42
CA LYS A 26 11.12 7.62 -10.28
C LYS A 26 11.24 8.94 -9.50
N LEU A 27 10.58 9.03 -8.34
CA LEU A 27 10.72 10.16 -7.43
C LEU A 27 12.17 10.31 -6.97
N LYS A 28 12.83 9.22 -6.58
CA LYS A 28 14.25 9.21 -6.20
C LYS A 28 15.15 9.69 -7.35
N GLU A 29 14.98 9.13 -8.55
CA GLU A 29 15.76 9.53 -9.74
C GLU A 29 15.63 11.02 -10.07
N LEU A 30 14.49 11.63 -9.73
CA LEU A 30 14.21 13.05 -10.01
C LEU A 30 14.51 13.97 -8.82
N ASN A 31 14.99 13.44 -7.69
CA ASN A 31 15.11 14.18 -6.42
C ASN A 31 13.79 14.85 -6.00
N LEU A 32 12.67 14.13 -6.15
CA LEU A 32 11.33 14.58 -5.78
C LEU A 32 10.80 13.80 -4.56
N GLY A 33 9.93 14.45 -3.80
CA GLY A 33 9.36 13.90 -2.56
C GLY A 33 10.28 14.09 -1.36
N LYS A 34 9.76 13.78 -0.17
CA LYS A 34 10.50 13.88 1.09
C LYS A 34 10.54 12.57 1.85
N LYS A 35 11.59 12.41 2.65
CA LYS A 35 11.65 11.39 3.69
C LYS A 35 10.55 11.69 4.71
N ILE A 36 9.79 10.66 5.05
CA ILE A 36 8.66 10.76 5.97
C ILE A 36 9.22 10.89 7.40
N ASP A 37 8.83 11.95 8.10
CA ASP A 37 9.21 12.23 9.48
C ASP A 37 8.09 11.80 10.44
N ILE A 38 7.87 10.49 10.53
CA ILE A 38 6.90 9.86 11.44
C ILE A 38 7.61 8.69 12.10
N SER A 39 7.75 8.69 13.42
CA SER A 39 8.39 7.57 14.13
C SER A 39 7.47 6.34 14.21
N ASN A 40 8.08 5.16 14.34
CA ASN A 40 7.40 3.88 14.52
C ASN A 40 6.29 3.59 13.49
N MET A 41 6.52 3.94 12.22
CA MET A 41 5.55 3.65 11.14
C MET A 41 5.27 2.15 11.03
N ASN A 42 4.01 1.77 11.13
CA ASN A 42 3.54 0.40 10.85
C ASN A 42 3.05 0.31 9.41
N ILE A 43 3.84 -0.34 8.54
CA ILE A 43 3.55 -0.47 7.12
C ILE A 43 2.92 -1.83 6.82
N PHE A 44 1.76 -1.84 6.19
CA PHE A 44 1.17 -3.05 5.62
C PHE A 44 1.69 -3.28 4.20
N MET A 45 2.46 -4.35 4.05
CA MET A 45 2.99 -4.81 2.77
C MET A 45 1.88 -5.44 1.91
N PRO A 46 1.60 -4.93 0.69
CA PRO A 46 0.63 -5.51 -0.22
C PRO A 46 1.14 -6.85 -0.76
N CYS A 47 0.19 -7.74 -1.09
CA CYS A 47 0.49 -9.13 -1.43
C CYS A 47 1.45 -9.30 -2.61
N GLN A 48 1.40 -8.42 -3.61
CA GLN A 48 2.26 -8.51 -4.79
C GLN A 48 3.74 -8.29 -4.47
N ASP A 49 4.03 -7.54 -3.41
CA ASP A 49 5.38 -7.15 -3.06
C ASP A 49 6.03 -8.06 -2.00
N ARG A 50 5.27 -9.02 -1.44
CA ARG A 50 5.76 -9.90 -0.36
C ARG A 50 6.93 -10.81 -0.75
N VAL A 51 7.02 -11.17 -2.03
CA VAL A 51 8.03 -12.14 -2.51
C VAL A 51 9.33 -11.45 -2.88
N LYS A 52 9.28 -10.47 -3.79
CA LYS A 52 10.48 -9.82 -4.33
C LYS A 52 10.85 -8.52 -3.61
N GLN A 53 9.87 -7.86 -2.98
CA GLN A 53 10.05 -6.58 -2.27
C GLN A 53 10.66 -5.46 -3.14
N ASP A 54 10.49 -5.56 -4.47
CA ASP A 54 10.98 -4.56 -5.41
C ASP A 54 10.45 -3.15 -5.03
N TRP A 55 9.19 -3.06 -4.61
CA TRP A 55 8.57 -1.78 -4.23
C TRP A 55 9.00 -1.28 -2.87
N LEU A 56 9.08 -2.15 -1.87
CA LEU A 56 9.58 -1.76 -0.56
C LEU A 56 11.02 -1.24 -0.65
N ASN A 57 11.87 -1.90 -1.46
CA ASN A 57 13.25 -1.46 -1.68
C ASN A 57 13.31 -0.08 -2.34
N ASP A 58 12.46 0.18 -3.34
CA ASP A 58 12.36 1.52 -3.95
C ASP A 58 11.79 2.57 -2.97
N LEU A 59 11.01 2.16 -1.97
CA LEU A 59 10.39 3.02 -0.97
C LEU A 59 11.33 3.37 0.20
N GLN A 60 12.32 2.52 0.52
CA GLN A 60 13.17 2.63 1.71
C GLN A 60 13.84 4.00 1.88
N ASP A 61 14.28 4.65 0.80
CA ASP A 61 14.93 5.98 0.89
C ASP A 61 14.01 7.07 1.46
N PHE A 62 12.69 6.85 1.39
CA PHE A 62 11.69 7.78 1.90
C PHE A 62 11.16 7.41 3.29
N LEU A 63 11.52 6.23 3.81
CA LEU A 63 11.02 5.76 5.10
C LEU A 63 11.94 6.21 6.25
N PRO A 64 11.41 6.43 7.46
CA PRO A 64 12.21 6.61 8.67
C PRO A 64 12.98 5.31 8.97
N GLU A 65 14.06 5.37 9.74
CA GLU A 65 14.90 4.18 10.00
C GLU A 65 14.21 3.13 10.89
N ASP A 66 13.25 3.56 11.71
CA ASP A 66 12.56 2.76 12.73
C ASP A 66 11.21 2.20 12.24
N TYR A 67 10.93 2.24 10.93
CA TYR A 67 9.70 1.66 10.38
C TYR A 67 9.63 0.14 10.61
N LYS A 68 8.41 -0.37 10.70
CA LYS A 68 8.13 -1.80 10.86
C LYS A 68 7.13 -2.26 9.82
N ILE A 69 7.32 -3.46 9.29
CA ILE A 69 6.27 -4.16 8.55
C ILE A 69 5.33 -4.79 9.57
N THR A 70 4.04 -4.47 9.48
CA THR A 70 3.05 -5.05 10.40
C THR A 70 2.84 -6.54 10.13
N ASN A 71 2.64 -7.31 11.20
CA ASN A 71 2.22 -8.71 11.16
C ASN A 71 0.69 -8.87 11.07
N LEU A 72 -0.05 -7.76 10.99
CA LEU A 72 -1.49 -7.74 10.86
C LEU A 72 -1.92 -8.26 9.49
N GLY A 73 -2.13 -9.57 9.40
CA GLY A 73 -2.60 -10.24 8.18
C GLY A 73 -1.60 -10.27 7.02
N GLN A 74 -1.83 -11.19 6.10
CA GLN A 74 -1.00 -11.35 4.89
C GLN A 74 -1.64 -10.74 3.64
N CYS A 75 -2.96 -10.60 3.61
CA CYS A 75 -3.70 -10.11 2.45
C CYS A 75 -4.93 -9.33 2.90
N CYS A 76 -5.22 -8.22 2.20
CA CYS A 76 -6.44 -7.45 2.44
C CYS A 76 -7.71 -8.17 1.91
N GLY A 77 -7.56 -9.24 1.13
CA GLY A 77 -8.68 -10.01 0.59
C GLY A 77 -9.31 -9.46 -0.68
N LEU A 78 -9.05 -8.21 -1.09
CA LEU A 78 -9.72 -7.61 -2.26
C LEU A 78 -9.20 -8.11 -3.63
N GLY A 79 -7.96 -8.57 -3.69
CA GLY A 79 -7.33 -9.01 -4.94
C GLY A 79 -8.07 -10.18 -5.63
N ALA A 80 -7.69 -10.45 -6.89
CA ALA A 80 -8.19 -11.59 -7.66
C ALA A 80 -9.73 -11.69 -7.79
N SER A 81 -10.43 -10.54 -7.74
CA SER A 81 -11.89 -10.47 -7.75
C SER A 81 -12.57 -11.25 -6.61
N ALA A 82 -11.86 -11.51 -5.52
CA ALA A 82 -12.35 -12.34 -4.43
C ALA A 82 -13.63 -11.77 -3.79
N LYS A 83 -13.80 -10.45 -3.70
CA LYS A 83 -15.06 -9.87 -3.19
C LYS A 83 -16.30 -10.34 -3.97
N ILE A 84 -16.19 -10.51 -5.29
CA ILE A 84 -17.30 -10.90 -6.17
C ILE A 84 -17.41 -12.42 -6.25
N LYS A 85 -16.28 -13.11 -6.43
CA LYS A 85 -16.25 -14.55 -6.71
C LYS A 85 -16.19 -15.43 -5.46
N GLU A 86 -15.61 -14.91 -4.38
CA GLU A 86 -15.29 -15.62 -3.13
C GLU A 86 -15.62 -14.74 -1.91
N PRO A 87 -16.86 -14.24 -1.77
CA PRO A 87 -17.21 -13.23 -0.77
C PRO A 87 -16.96 -13.70 0.67
N GLU A 88 -17.10 -15.00 0.96
CA GLU A 88 -16.80 -15.57 2.28
C GLU A 88 -15.31 -15.44 2.63
N ILE A 89 -14.42 -15.75 1.68
CA ILE A 89 -12.97 -15.61 1.86
C ILE A 89 -12.60 -14.14 2.01
N TYR A 90 -13.18 -13.27 1.16
CA TYR A 90 -12.99 -11.82 1.27
C TYR A 90 -13.38 -11.33 2.67
N ASN A 91 -14.59 -11.66 3.15
CA ASN A 91 -15.09 -11.22 4.44
C ASN A 91 -14.22 -11.71 5.59
N LYS A 92 -13.78 -12.98 5.56
CA LYS A 92 -12.88 -13.56 6.57
C LYS A 92 -11.53 -12.85 6.61
N LEU A 93 -10.97 -12.49 5.45
CA LEU A 93 -9.70 -11.78 5.36
C LEU A 93 -9.87 -10.30 5.75
N SER A 94 -10.93 -9.63 5.33
CA SER A 94 -11.12 -8.21 5.68
C SER A 94 -11.47 -8.02 7.15
N SER A 95 -12.20 -8.97 7.77
CA SER A 95 -12.64 -8.85 9.16
C SER A 95 -11.49 -8.83 10.16
N GLN A 96 -10.30 -9.34 9.80
CA GLN A 96 -9.11 -9.29 10.66
C GLN A 96 -8.66 -7.85 10.95
N PHE A 97 -9.07 -6.88 10.12
CA PHE A 97 -8.72 -5.46 10.28
C PHE A 97 -9.78 -4.67 11.06
N ASN A 98 -10.94 -5.27 11.37
CA ASN A 98 -12.06 -4.57 12.01
C ASN A 98 -11.72 -4.01 13.40
N ASN A 99 -10.76 -4.65 14.07
CA ASN A 99 -10.34 -4.29 15.43
C ASN A 99 -9.00 -3.55 15.47
N PHE A 100 -8.51 -3.07 14.33
CA PHE A 100 -7.29 -2.28 14.32
C PHE A 100 -7.59 -0.85 14.78
N TYR A 101 -7.49 -0.62 16.09
CA TYR A 101 -7.76 0.67 16.73
C TYR A 101 -6.51 1.45 17.13
N GLU A 102 -5.32 0.83 17.00
CA GLU A 102 -4.08 1.42 17.49
C GLU A 102 -3.29 2.12 16.37
N GLY A 103 -3.26 3.45 16.44
CA GLY A 103 -2.36 4.28 15.64
C GLY A 103 -2.67 4.33 14.15
N TYR A 104 -1.65 4.72 13.39
CA TYR A 104 -1.70 4.85 11.94
C TYR A 104 -1.29 3.54 11.27
N ILE A 105 -2.08 3.08 10.30
CA ILE A 105 -1.63 2.05 9.35
C ILE A 105 -1.19 2.72 8.05
N PHE A 106 0.04 2.44 7.65
CA PHE A 106 0.61 2.95 6.40
C PHE A 106 0.51 1.88 5.32
N VAL A 107 0.02 2.27 4.15
CA VAL A 107 -0.16 1.38 3.00
C VAL A 107 0.47 1.98 1.76
N TYR A 108 0.91 1.14 0.84
CA TYR A 108 1.38 1.57 -0.49
C TYR A 108 0.61 0.87 -1.63
N CYS A 109 -0.62 0.47 -1.32
CA CYS A 109 -1.59 -0.08 -2.25
C CYS A 109 -2.96 0.53 -1.97
N ALA A 110 -3.54 1.19 -2.97
CA ALA A 110 -4.85 1.83 -2.86
C ALA A 110 -5.97 0.83 -2.51
N SER A 111 -5.91 -0.39 -3.06
CA SER A 111 -6.87 -1.46 -2.73
C SER A 111 -6.78 -1.88 -1.26
N CYS A 112 -5.57 -1.95 -0.69
CA CYS A 112 -5.41 -2.20 0.74
C CYS A 112 -5.98 -1.04 1.55
N ALA A 113 -5.69 0.21 1.15
CA ALA A 113 -6.21 1.41 1.80
C ALA A 113 -7.74 1.37 1.91
N ALA A 114 -8.41 1.03 0.81
CA ALA A 114 -9.86 0.91 0.74
C ALA A 114 -10.40 -0.15 1.72
N VAL A 115 -9.77 -1.33 1.79
CA VAL A 115 -10.21 -2.39 2.71
C VAL A 115 -10.06 -1.96 4.17
N PHE A 116 -8.92 -1.40 4.56
CA PHE A 116 -8.69 -0.97 5.95
C PHE A 116 -9.72 0.06 6.41
N ILE A 117 -10.08 1.00 5.53
CA ILE A 117 -11.09 2.02 5.84
C ILE A 117 -12.48 1.41 5.96
N ASN A 118 -12.85 0.51 5.05
CA ASN A 118 -14.14 -0.18 5.12
C ASN A 118 -14.22 -1.15 6.31
N ALA A 119 -13.09 -1.63 6.82
CA ALA A 119 -13.02 -2.37 8.08
C ALA A 119 -13.20 -1.48 9.32
N GLY A 120 -13.25 -0.15 9.16
CA GLY A 120 -13.41 0.77 10.29
C GLY A 120 -12.11 1.16 10.98
N SER A 121 -10.95 0.91 10.37
CA SER A 121 -9.69 1.43 10.89
C SER A 121 -9.71 2.97 10.92
N PRO A 122 -9.42 3.59 12.07
CA PRO A 122 -9.67 5.02 12.27
C PRO A 122 -8.72 5.89 11.44
N ILE A 123 -7.48 5.42 11.18
CA ILE A 123 -6.48 6.20 10.47
C ILE A 123 -5.61 5.36 9.52
N VAL A 124 -5.88 5.51 8.22
CA VAL A 124 -5.14 4.88 7.13
C VAL A 124 -4.44 5.94 6.30
N LYS A 125 -3.13 5.80 6.09
CA LYS A 125 -2.32 6.72 5.29
C LYS A 125 -1.65 6.01 4.13
N HIS A 126 -1.73 6.59 2.94
CA HIS A 126 -1.00 6.07 1.80
C HIS A 126 0.41 6.67 1.79
N VAL A 127 1.47 5.87 1.76
CA VAL A 127 2.85 6.40 1.90
C VAL A 127 3.18 7.44 0.83
N LEU A 128 2.64 7.29 -0.38
CA LEU A 128 2.88 8.25 -1.47
C LEU A 128 2.37 9.66 -1.12
N THR A 129 1.25 9.80 -0.39
CA THR A 129 0.71 11.12 -0.03
C THR A 129 1.56 11.79 1.06
N GLU A 130 2.18 11.00 1.92
CA GLU A 130 3.14 11.48 2.92
C GLU A 130 4.46 11.93 2.25
N ILE A 131 4.97 11.14 1.29
CA ILE A 131 6.17 11.48 0.50
C ILE A 131 6.00 12.78 -0.30
N LEU A 132 4.81 12.97 -0.89
CA LEU A 132 4.52 14.13 -1.72
C LEU A 132 3.95 15.33 -0.94
N GLU A 133 3.73 15.18 0.37
CA GLU A 133 3.15 16.21 1.25
C GLU A 133 1.81 16.78 0.74
N THR A 134 1.01 15.98 0.01
CA THR A 134 -0.22 16.47 -0.66
C THR A 134 -1.39 16.70 0.30
N LYS A 135 -1.29 16.22 1.55
CA LYS A 135 -2.35 16.26 2.57
C LYS A 135 -3.64 15.54 2.15
N GLU A 136 -3.58 14.72 1.10
CA GLU A 136 -4.70 13.91 0.65
C GLU A 136 -4.99 12.82 1.68
N ASN A 137 -6.27 12.57 1.90
CA ASN A 137 -6.73 11.46 2.73
C ASN A 137 -7.45 10.46 1.85
N VAL A 138 -7.34 9.18 2.24
CA VAL A 138 -8.06 8.13 1.54
C VAL A 138 -9.57 8.36 1.73
N ASN A 139 -10.32 8.25 0.64
CA ASN A 139 -11.76 8.52 0.64
C ASN A 139 -12.51 7.50 1.53
N LYS A 140 -13.13 7.99 2.60
CA LYS A 140 -13.93 7.17 3.54
C LYS A 140 -15.21 6.61 2.92
N ASN A 141 -15.68 7.22 1.84
CA ASN A 141 -16.86 6.80 1.09
C ASN A 141 -16.49 5.96 -0.14
N PHE A 142 -15.28 5.39 -0.18
CA PHE A 142 -14.88 4.51 -1.27
C PHE A 142 -15.60 3.16 -1.17
N THR A 143 -16.60 2.98 -2.03
CA THR A 143 -17.32 1.72 -2.18
C THR A 143 -16.51 0.77 -3.07
N ILE A 144 -16.10 -0.35 -2.49
CA ILE A 144 -15.42 -1.47 -3.16
C ILE A 144 -16.44 -2.36 -3.87
#